data_AF-Q0RVE3-F1
#
_entry.id   AF-Q0RVE3-F1
#
_cell.length_a   1.000
_cell.length_b   1.000
_cell.length_c   1.000
_cell.angle_alpha   90.00
_cell.angle_beta   90.00
_cell.angle_gamma   90.00
#
_symmetry.space_group_name_H-M   'P 1'
#
loop_
_entity.id
_entity.type
_entity.pdbx_description
1 polymer ?
#
loop_
_entity_poly.entity_id
_entity_poly.type
_entity_poly.pdbx_seq_one_letter_code
_entity_poly.pdbx_strand_id
1 'polypeptide(L)'
;MFTRKIATAASTCITAAVVGVAALGLVGTANAMSPAAVSTVSASVVVGDPVGAAAYWQRQHGGDCAEMAVADVVGDVTGRAPSEAEIVEVARSTPSTVEPGPIYTGDAAGGPADADVSTGGTASEDIPALLAHYDIAAVLSHAENATAGIEELVADLAIDRKVIVGVNAESIWGERGDRTTADHAVVVTGIDLAAGVVYLNDSGIDTGRAETISLDVFLASWSTSNFEMIITL
;
A
#
# COMPACT_ATOMS: atom_id res chain seq x y z
N MET A 1 -35.67 -49.60 22.00
CA MET A 1 -37.03 -49.02 22.17
C MET A 1 -37.00 -47.67 21.48
N PHE A 2 -37.71 -47.55 20.34
CA PHE A 2 -38.13 -46.39 19.53
C PHE A 2 -37.25 -45.12 19.40
N THR A 3 -37.11 -44.38 18.29
CA THR A 3 -37.34 -44.47 16.84
C THR A 3 -36.75 -43.16 16.27
N ARG A 4 -36.18 -43.21 15.06
CA ARG A 4 -35.67 -42.09 14.25
C ARG A 4 -36.68 -40.93 14.07
N LYS A 5 -36.20 -39.73 13.72
CA LYS A 5 -36.68 -38.98 12.53
C LYS A 5 -35.76 -37.81 12.15
N ILE A 6 -35.28 -37.88 10.90
CA ILE A 6 -34.70 -36.80 10.08
C ILE A 6 -35.88 -36.04 9.45
N ALA A 7 -35.77 -34.73 9.28
CA ALA A 7 -36.65 -33.98 8.38
C ALA A 7 -35.86 -32.93 7.58
N THR A 8 -35.67 -33.24 6.31
CA THR A 8 -35.39 -32.31 5.21
C THR A 8 -36.68 -31.56 4.85
N ALA A 9 -36.59 -30.28 4.50
CA ALA A 9 -37.64 -29.61 3.73
C ALA A 9 -37.01 -28.65 2.70
N ALA A 10 -37.17 -29.00 1.43
CA ALA A 10 -36.99 -28.15 0.26
C ALA A 10 -38.36 -27.60 -0.17
N SER A 11 -38.41 -26.38 -0.68
CA SER A 11 -39.52 -25.80 -1.46
C SER A 11 -39.09 -24.41 -1.97
N THR A 12 -39.42 -23.87 -3.15
CA THR A 12 -40.04 -24.33 -4.39
C THR A 12 -39.84 -23.18 -5.41
N CYS A 13 -39.57 -23.51 -6.68
CA CYS A 13 -39.56 -22.58 -7.83
C CYS A 13 -40.90 -21.83 -7.99
N ILE A 14 -40.84 -20.54 -8.34
CA ILE A 14 -41.96 -19.83 -8.95
C ILE A 14 -41.58 -19.47 -10.39
N THR A 15 -42.26 -20.11 -11.33
CA THR A 15 -42.40 -19.71 -12.73
C THR A 15 -43.81 -19.15 -12.94
N ALA A 16 -43.92 -17.97 -13.53
CA ALA A 16 -45.14 -17.41 -14.14
C ALA A 16 -44.72 -16.15 -14.92
N ALA A 17 -45.28 -15.75 -16.06
CA ALA A 17 -46.10 -16.38 -17.09
C ALA A 17 -45.99 -15.43 -18.30
N VAL A 18 -46.03 -15.99 -19.50
CA VAL A 18 -45.99 -15.27 -20.79
C VAL A 18 -47.30 -14.54 -21.03
N VAL A 19 -47.25 -13.27 -21.46
CA VAL A 19 -48.33 -12.62 -22.22
C VAL A 19 -47.74 -12.12 -23.52
N GLY A 20 -48.20 -12.71 -24.63
CA GLY A 20 -47.83 -12.32 -25.97
C GLY A 20 -48.68 -11.16 -26.49
N VAL A 21 -48.07 -10.31 -27.31
CA VAL A 21 -48.79 -9.51 -28.31
C VAL A 21 -48.11 -9.76 -29.65
N ALA A 22 -48.85 -10.40 -30.54
CA ALA A 22 -48.48 -10.57 -31.94
C ALA A 22 -48.87 -9.32 -32.73
N ALA A 23 -47.92 -8.76 -33.48
CA ALA A 23 -48.22 -7.89 -34.61
C ALA A 23 -47.35 -8.32 -35.80
N LEU A 24 -48.01 -8.91 -36.81
CA LEU A 24 -47.41 -9.18 -38.11
C LEU A 24 -47.33 -7.88 -38.93
N GLY A 25 -46.16 -7.64 -39.54
CA GLY A 25 -45.96 -6.65 -40.59
C GLY A 25 -44.76 -7.06 -41.46
N LEU A 26 -44.99 -7.17 -42.77
CA LEU A 26 -44.15 -7.82 -43.77
C LEU A 26 -42.95 -6.98 -44.28
N VAL A 27 -41.82 -7.69 -44.49
CA VAL A 27 -40.79 -7.59 -45.55
C VAL A 27 -40.04 -6.27 -45.79
N GLY A 28 -38.72 -6.30 -45.55
CA GLY A 28 -37.74 -5.36 -46.11
C GLY A 28 -36.30 -5.88 -45.91
N THR A 29 -35.55 -6.04 -47.00
CA THR A 29 -34.21 -6.63 -47.09
C THR A 29 -33.07 -5.68 -46.71
N ALA A 30 -31.98 -6.26 -46.19
CA ALA A 30 -30.58 -5.84 -46.25
C ALA A 30 -30.03 -4.81 -45.22
N ASN A 31 -28.89 -5.24 -44.65
CA ASN A 31 -27.75 -4.47 -44.13
C ASN A 31 -27.98 -3.44 -43.02
N ALA A 32 -27.57 -3.79 -41.79
CA ALA A 32 -26.40 -3.17 -41.14
C ALA A 32 -26.12 -3.88 -39.81
N MET A 33 -24.89 -4.39 -39.66
CA MET A 33 -24.28 -4.55 -38.34
C MET A 33 -24.39 -3.22 -37.59
N SER A 34 -24.98 -3.21 -36.40
CA SER A 34 -24.68 -2.17 -35.42
C SER A 34 -23.41 -2.59 -34.68
N PRO A 35 -22.30 -1.85 -34.82
CA PRO A 35 -21.18 -2.01 -33.89
C PRO A 35 -21.47 -1.21 -32.62
N ALA A 36 -20.93 -1.74 -31.51
CA ALA A 36 -20.49 -0.99 -30.34
C ALA A 36 -21.55 -0.23 -29.51
N ALA A 37 -22.04 -0.90 -28.48
CA ALA A 37 -21.90 -0.32 -27.14
C ALA A 37 -20.60 -0.87 -26.57
N VAL A 38 -19.47 -0.31 -27.03
CA VAL A 38 -18.23 -0.41 -26.26
C VAL A 38 -18.51 0.37 -24.97
N SER A 39 -18.75 -0.36 -23.88
CA SER A 39 -18.63 0.23 -22.55
C SER A 39 -17.14 0.46 -22.30
N THR A 40 -16.60 1.53 -22.88
CA THR A 40 -15.35 2.13 -22.38
C THR A 40 -15.69 2.95 -21.16
N VAL A 41 -16.01 2.26 -20.08
CA VAL A 41 -15.64 2.75 -18.77
C VAL A 41 -14.32 2.03 -18.48
N SER A 42 -13.23 2.56 -19.03
CA SER A 42 -11.96 2.42 -18.32
C SER A 42 -12.11 3.28 -17.07
N ALA A 43 -12.88 2.80 -16.09
CA ALA A 43 -12.73 3.27 -14.74
C ALA A 43 -11.29 2.97 -14.42
N SER A 44 -10.51 4.00 -14.14
CA SER A 44 -9.18 3.81 -13.63
C SER A 44 -9.35 3.00 -12.34
N VAL A 45 -8.83 1.77 -12.36
CA VAL A 45 -8.93 0.89 -11.20
C VAL A 45 -7.72 1.24 -10.35
N VAL A 46 -7.95 2.01 -9.30
CA VAL A 46 -6.98 2.12 -8.22
C VAL A 46 -6.80 0.72 -7.64
N VAL A 47 -5.56 0.23 -7.64
CA VAL A 47 -5.17 -1.02 -6.98
C VAL A 47 -4.65 -0.67 -5.60
N GLY A 48 -5.19 -1.29 -4.55
CA GLY A 48 -4.98 -0.92 -3.14
C GLY A 48 -6.18 -0.20 -2.51
N ASP A 49 -6.04 0.25 -1.27
CA ASP A 49 -7.06 0.99 -0.52
C ASP A 49 -6.47 2.26 0.14
N PRO A 50 -6.21 3.32 -0.65
CA PRO A 50 -5.66 4.56 -0.10
C PRO A 50 -6.58 5.25 0.90
N VAL A 51 -7.90 5.04 0.83
CA VAL A 51 -8.86 5.64 1.76
C VAL A 51 -8.84 4.94 3.11
N GLY A 52 -8.79 3.61 3.12
CA GLY A 52 -8.66 2.80 4.33
C GLY A 52 -7.35 3.07 5.05
N ALA A 53 -6.23 2.97 4.33
CA ALA A 53 -4.89 3.17 4.90
C ALA A 53 -4.69 4.60 5.42
N ALA A 54 -5.29 5.62 4.80
CA ALA A 54 -5.22 7.01 5.27
C ALA A 54 -5.67 7.20 6.73
N ALA A 55 -6.47 6.29 7.29
CA ALA A 55 -6.90 6.38 8.69
C ALA A 55 -5.76 6.20 9.70
N TYR A 56 -4.68 5.50 9.30
CA TYR A 56 -3.58 5.13 10.20
C TYR A 56 -2.34 6.02 10.06
N TRP A 57 -2.30 6.87 9.02
CA TRP A 57 -1.26 7.87 8.87
C TRP A 57 -1.14 8.76 10.11
N GLN A 58 0.10 8.97 10.52
CA GLN A 58 0.52 9.85 11.60
C GLN A 58 1.77 10.63 11.14
N ARG A 59 1.85 11.91 11.49
CA ARG A 59 3.02 12.76 11.24
C ARG A 59 4.18 12.31 12.13
N GLN A 60 5.38 12.18 11.55
CA GLN A 60 6.61 11.92 12.31
C GLN A 60 7.20 13.21 12.91
N HIS A 61 7.98 13.06 13.98
CA HIS A 61 8.65 14.10 14.74
C HIS A 61 10.09 13.67 15.06
N GLY A 62 10.86 13.37 14.02
CA GLY A 62 12.26 12.95 14.12
C GLY A 62 12.71 12.27 12.84
N GLY A 63 13.84 11.54 12.90
CA GLY A 63 14.32 10.68 11.82
C GLY A 63 13.65 9.30 11.77
N ASP A 64 12.43 9.17 12.26
CA ASP A 64 11.69 7.92 12.53
C ASP A 64 10.67 7.55 11.43
N CYS A 65 11.00 7.83 10.16
CA CYS A 65 10.10 7.55 9.04
C CYS A 65 9.76 6.06 8.90
N ALA A 66 10.75 5.17 9.10
CA ALA A 66 10.58 3.73 9.05
C ALA A 66 9.63 3.23 10.14
N GLU A 67 9.79 3.72 11.37
CA GLU A 67 8.90 3.42 12.49
C GLU A 67 7.47 3.85 12.19
N MET A 68 7.29 5.05 11.66
CA MET A 68 5.96 5.57 11.36
C MET A 68 5.30 4.84 10.19
N ALA A 69 6.07 4.40 9.19
CA ALA A 69 5.57 3.50 8.15
C ALA A 69 5.15 2.13 8.72
N VAL A 70 5.90 1.58 9.68
CA VAL A 70 5.51 0.35 10.39
C VAL A 70 4.25 0.57 11.22
N ALA A 71 4.14 1.68 11.95
CA ALA A 71 2.97 2.00 12.75
C ALA A 71 1.69 2.11 11.90
N ASP A 72 1.81 2.70 10.71
CA ASP A 72 0.74 2.77 9.72
C ASP A 72 0.31 1.37 9.26
N VAL A 73 1.26 0.54 8.81
CA VAL A 73 0.99 -0.86 8.39
C VAL A 73 0.37 -1.68 9.52
N VAL A 74 0.86 -1.55 10.75
CA VAL A 74 0.27 -2.22 11.93
C VAL A 74 -1.16 -1.74 12.15
N GLY A 75 -1.40 -0.44 12.00
CA GLY A 75 -2.74 0.13 12.03
C GLY A 75 -3.67 -0.49 11.00
N ASP A 76 -3.24 -0.54 9.75
CA ASP A 76 -4.04 -1.06 8.64
C ASP A 76 -4.36 -2.55 8.81
N VAL A 77 -3.37 -3.36 9.20
CA VAL A 77 -3.55 -4.80 9.38
C VAL A 77 -4.37 -5.15 10.63
N THR A 78 -4.16 -4.42 11.73
CA THR A 78 -4.72 -4.82 13.04
C THR A 78 -5.92 -3.97 13.50
N GLY A 79 -6.18 -2.86 12.83
CA GLY A 79 -7.14 -1.84 13.25
C GLY A 79 -6.65 -0.95 14.41
N ARG A 80 -5.39 -1.08 14.84
CA ARG A 80 -4.84 -0.33 15.98
C ARG A 80 -3.36 -0.01 15.79
N ALA A 81 -3.08 1.17 15.26
CA ALA A 81 -1.72 1.67 15.13
C ALA A 81 -1.10 1.93 16.52
N PRO A 82 0.17 1.58 16.74
CA PRO A 82 0.93 2.14 17.86
C PRO A 82 1.08 3.66 17.68
N SER A 83 1.27 4.36 18.79
CA SER A 83 1.74 5.74 18.74
C SER A 83 3.22 5.79 18.35
N GLU A 84 3.66 6.93 17.82
CA GLU A 84 5.07 7.22 17.52
C GLU A 84 6.01 6.86 18.68
N ALA A 85 5.70 7.31 19.89
CA ALA A 85 6.51 7.02 21.08
C ALA A 85 6.59 5.51 21.39
N GLU A 86 5.51 4.76 21.16
CA GLU A 86 5.51 3.31 21.37
C GLU A 86 6.36 2.58 20.32
N ILE A 87 6.21 2.92 19.03
CA ILE A 87 6.98 2.26 17.98
C ILE A 87 8.48 2.59 18.06
N VAL A 88 8.83 3.84 18.39
CA VAL A 88 10.22 4.27 18.60
C VAL A 88 10.84 3.55 19.81
N GLU A 89 10.10 3.37 20.90
CA GLU A 89 10.60 2.61 22.07
C GLU A 89 10.81 1.13 21.74
N VAL A 90 9.89 0.52 20.97
CA VAL A 90 10.08 -0.86 20.49
C VAL A 90 11.33 -0.95 19.62
N ALA A 91 11.52 -0.03 18.67
CA ALA A 91 12.68 -0.04 17.78
C ALA A 91 14.01 0.20 18.53
N ARG A 92 14.02 1.05 19.56
CA ARG A 92 15.20 1.30 20.42
C ARG A 92 15.51 0.16 21.38
N SER A 93 14.53 -0.67 21.73
CA SER A 93 14.69 -1.81 22.63
C SER A 93 14.91 -3.14 21.89
N THR A 94 14.70 -3.16 20.58
CA THR A 94 14.90 -4.34 19.73
C THR A 94 16.29 -4.31 19.11
N PRO A 95 17.12 -5.37 19.28
CA PRO A 95 18.41 -5.46 18.62
C PRO A 95 18.27 -5.48 17.09
N SER A 96 19.13 -4.72 16.39
CA SER A 96 19.27 -4.80 14.94
C SER A 96 19.74 -6.19 14.51
N THR A 97 19.27 -6.62 13.35
CA THR A 97 19.61 -7.90 12.70
C THR A 97 20.80 -7.77 11.76
N VAL A 98 21.16 -6.55 11.36
CA VAL A 98 22.22 -6.26 10.39
C VAL A 98 23.40 -5.47 10.98
N GLU A 99 23.20 -4.75 12.07
CA GLU A 99 24.23 -3.93 12.71
C GLU A 99 24.32 -4.15 14.23
N PRO A 100 25.47 -3.87 14.88
CA PRO A 100 25.55 -3.87 16.33
C PRO A 100 24.76 -2.69 16.93
N GLY A 101 23.72 -2.98 17.71
CA GLY A 101 22.93 -1.94 18.39
C GLY A 101 21.43 -2.23 18.30
N PRO A 102 20.58 -1.23 18.62
CA PRO A 102 19.15 -1.33 18.40
C PRO A 102 18.79 -1.12 16.92
N ILE A 103 17.56 -1.48 16.54
CA ILE A 103 16.99 -1.23 15.21
C ILE A 103 16.95 0.27 14.89
N TYR A 104 16.52 1.09 15.85
CA TYR A 104 16.46 2.55 15.67
C TYR A 104 17.58 3.25 16.42
N THR A 105 18.43 3.92 15.65
CA THR A 105 19.55 4.73 16.16
C THR A 105 19.32 6.23 16.00
N GLY A 106 18.22 6.64 15.35
CA GLY A 106 17.85 8.04 15.18
C GLY A 106 17.61 8.72 16.53
N ASP A 107 18.10 9.95 16.62
CA ASP A 107 18.05 10.83 17.79
C ASP A 107 18.17 10.10 19.14
N ALA A 108 19.27 9.37 19.33
CA ALA A 108 19.66 8.95 20.68
C ALA A 108 19.52 10.15 21.62
N ALA A 109 18.59 10.04 22.57
CA ALA A 109 18.04 11.11 23.40
C ALA A 109 19.02 12.27 23.69
N GLY A 110 18.81 13.43 23.04
CA GLY A 110 19.49 14.68 23.38
C GLY A 110 20.52 15.22 22.39
N GLY A 111 20.57 14.74 21.15
CA GLY A 111 21.27 15.44 20.06
C GLY A 111 20.65 16.81 19.77
N PRO A 112 21.43 17.81 19.31
CA PRO A 112 20.89 19.12 18.97
C PRO A 112 19.95 18.99 17.75
N ALA A 113 18.89 19.79 17.70
CA ALA A 113 17.83 19.73 16.68
C ALA A 113 18.30 20.08 15.24
N ASP A 114 19.60 20.36 15.06
CA ASP A 114 20.30 20.60 13.80
C ASP A 114 21.34 19.51 13.49
N ALA A 115 21.34 18.40 14.24
CA ALA A 115 22.11 17.22 13.87
C ALA A 115 21.56 16.68 12.54
N ASP A 116 22.48 16.49 11.60
CA ASP A 116 22.24 15.89 10.31
C ASP A 116 21.48 14.56 10.49
N VAL A 117 20.20 14.57 10.10
CA VAL A 117 19.30 13.40 10.09
C VAL A 117 19.85 12.24 9.25
N SER A 118 20.93 12.44 8.49
CA SER A 118 21.62 11.38 7.74
C SER A 118 22.48 10.42 8.58
N THR A 119 22.59 10.60 9.91
CA THR A 119 23.50 9.78 10.75
C THR A 119 22.80 8.79 11.69
N GLY A 120 21.49 8.61 11.56
CA GLY A 120 20.72 7.63 12.34
C GLY A 120 19.39 7.30 11.68
N GLY A 121 18.74 6.24 12.17
CA GLY A 121 17.48 5.75 11.61
C GLY A 121 17.35 4.25 11.80
N THR A 122 16.58 3.61 10.93
CA THR A 122 16.44 2.16 10.84
C THR A 122 16.81 1.68 9.46
N ALA A 123 17.67 0.65 9.42
CA ALA A 123 18.00 -0.04 8.18
C ALA A 123 16.76 -0.77 7.66
N SER A 124 16.56 -0.75 6.34
CA SER A 124 15.40 -1.41 5.71
C SER A 124 15.34 -2.92 6.01
N GLU A 125 16.49 -3.57 6.18
CA GLU A 125 16.62 -4.97 6.57
C GLU A 125 16.04 -5.27 7.96
N ASP A 126 15.94 -4.27 8.84
CA ASP A 126 15.38 -4.42 10.19
C ASP A 126 13.86 -4.18 10.25
N ILE A 127 13.28 -3.54 9.23
CA ILE A 127 11.83 -3.25 9.19
C ILE A 127 10.99 -4.55 9.30
N PRO A 128 11.31 -5.67 8.63
CA PRO A 128 10.61 -6.93 8.85
C PRO A 128 10.65 -7.44 10.30
N ALA A 129 11.76 -7.23 11.01
CA ALA A 129 11.88 -7.62 12.42
C ALA A 129 10.99 -6.73 13.31
N LEU A 130 10.89 -5.44 13.00
CA LEU A 130 10.00 -4.52 13.69
C LEU A 130 8.52 -4.85 13.45
N LEU A 131 8.13 -5.20 12.22
CA LEU A 131 6.78 -5.70 11.90
C LEU A 131 6.48 -7.02 12.62
N ALA A 132 7.47 -7.92 12.72
CA ALA A 132 7.32 -9.20 13.41
C ALA A 132 7.03 -9.04 14.92
N HIS A 133 7.45 -7.94 15.55
CA HIS A 133 7.05 -7.61 16.93
C HIS A 133 5.53 -7.52 17.09
N TYR A 134 4.82 -7.11 16.04
CA TYR A 134 3.37 -6.95 16.00
C TYR A 134 2.65 -8.16 15.36
N ASP A 135 3.32 -9.32 15.29
CA ASP A 135 2.82 -10.54 14.65
C ASP A 135 2.52 -10.39 13.14
N ILE A 136 3.16 -9.42 12.47
CA ILE A 136 3.05 -9.21 11.02
C ILE A 136 4.31 -9.73 10.35
N ALA A 137 4.20 -10.84 9.62
CA ALA A 137 5.30 -11.35 8.82
C ALA A 137 5.50 -10.48 7.58
N ALA A 138 6.75 -10.15 7.28
CA ALA A 138 7.12 -9.37 6.09
C ALA A 138 8.45 -9.83 5.51
N VAL A 139 8.71 -9.46 4.27
CA VAL A 139 9.96 -9.71 3.56
C VAL A 139 10.46 -8.42 2.92
N LEU A 140 11.78 -8.26 2.90
CA LEU A 140 12.46 -7.26 2.08
C LEU A 140 12.70 -7.85 0.68
N SER A 141 12.33 -7.12 -0.36
CA SER A 141 12.63 -7.43 -1.76
C SER A 141 13.21 -6.22 -2.48
N HIS A 142 13.96 -6.48 -3.55
CA HIS A 142 14.49 -5.48 -4.47
C HIS A 142 14.15 -5.92 -5.89
N ALA A 143 13.42 -5.09 -6.63
CA ALA A 143 13.08 -5.43 -8.01
C ALA A 143 14.26 -5.17 -8.96
N GLU A 144 14.41 -6.00 -9.99
CA GLU A 144 15.52 -5.85 -10.95
C GLU A 144 15.47 -4.53 -11.74
N ASN A 145 14.27 -3.99 -11.94
CA ASN A 145 14.02 -2.74 -12.66
C ASN A 145 12.61 -2.21 -12.36
N ALA A 146 12.33 -0.99 -12.80
CA ALA A 146 11.05 -0.32 -12.60
C ALA A 146 9.83 -1.13 -13.07
N THR A 147 9.92 -1.80 -14.23
CA THR A 147 8.78 -2.58 -14.76
C THR A 147 8.48 -3.76 -13.85
N ALA A 148 9.49 -4.54 -13.47
CA ALA A 148 9.33 -5.66 -12.55
C ALA A 148 8.80 -5.19 -11.18
N GLY A 149 9.32 -4.07 -10.67
CA GLY A 149 8.86 -3.51 -9.40
C GLY A 149 7.40 -3.08 -9.43
N ILE A 150 6.94 -2.44 -10.51
CA ILE A 150 5.53 -2.07 -10.66
C ILE A 150 4.63 -3.31 -10.76
N GLU A 151 5.08 -4.35 -11.47
CA GLU A 151 4.32 -5.61 -11.57
C GLU A 151 4.16 -6.29 -10.20
N GLU A 152 5.23 -6.36 -9.40
CA GLU A 152 5.21 -6.90 -8.03
C GLU A 152 4.35 -6.05 -7.10
N LEU A 153 4.57 -4.73 -7.06
CA LEU A 153 3.77 -3.78 -6.27
C LEU A 153 2.28 -3.91 -6.55
N VAL A 154 1.88 -3.95 -7.83
CA VAL A 154 0.48 -4.12 -8.23
C VAL A 154 -0.05 -5.48 -7.79
N ALA A 155 0.73 -6.55 -7.93
CA ALA A 155 0.32 -7.89 -7.53
C ALA A 155 0.07 -7.99 -6.02
N ASP A 156 0.95 -7.41 -5.20
CA ASP A 156 0.83 -7.41 -3.74
C ASP A 156 -0.33 -6.54 -3.27
N LEU A 157 -0.47 -5.31 -3.78
CA LEU A 157 -1.62 -4.44 -3.46
C LEU A 157 -2.97 -5.05 -3.86
N ALA A 158 -3.01 -5.79 -4.98
CA ALA A 158 -4.24 -6.43 -5.46
C ALA A 158 -4.77 -7.54 -4.53
N ILE A 159 -3.91 -8.09 -3.67
CA ILE A 159 -4.28 -9.10 -2.67
C ILE A 159 -4.23 -8.56 -1.24
N ASP A 160 -4.29 -7.24 -1.08
CA ASP A 160 -4.32 -6.51 0.19
C ASP A 160 -3.06 -6.70 1.07
N ARG A 161 -1.91 -6.97 0.45
CA ARG A 161 -0.62 -6.87 1.15
C ARG A 161 -0.21 -5.41 1.27
N LYS A 162 0.43 -5.09 2.40
CA LYS A 162 0.93 -3.75 2.69
C LYS A 162 2.38 -3.65 2.26
N VAL A 163 2.73 -2.50 1.70
CA VAL A 163 4.05 -2.28 1.08
C VAL A 163 4.64 -0.98 1.60
N ILE A 164 5.80 -1.09 2.25
CA ILE A 164 6.67 0.04 2.60
C ILE A 164 7.77 0.10 1.54
N VAL A 165 8.15 1.30 1.12
CA VAL A 165 9.23 1.50 0.14
C VAL A 165 10.26 2.49 0.63
N GLY A 166 11.53 2.25 0.27
CA GLY A 166 12.60 3.22 0.42
C GLY A 166 12.61 4.19 -0.77
N VAL A 167 12.49 5.48 -0.50
CA VAL A 167 12.45 6.57 -1.47
C VAL A 167 13.44 7.66 -1.08
N ASN A 168 13.81 8.52 -2.03
CA ASN A 168 14.48 9.78 -1.75
C ASN A 168 13.44 10.88 -1.45
N ALA A 169 13.57 11.51 -0.29
CA ALA A 169 12.63 12.50 0.23
C ALA A 169 12.57 13.77 -0.64
N GLU A 170 13.72 14.35 -1.00
CA GLU A 170 13.78 15.59 -1.76
C GLU A 170 13.19 15.45 -3.16
N SER A 171 13.19 14.24 -3.71
CA SER A 171 12.55 13.94 -4.98
C SER A 171 11.03 13.98 -4.87
N ILE A 172 10.44 13.33 -3.87
CA ILE A 172 8.97 13.29 -3.72
C ILE A 172 8.41 14.63 -3.19
N TRP A 173 9.15 15.33 -2.33
CA TRP A 173 8.76 16.65 -1.84
C TRP A 173 9.04 17.79 -2.84
N GLY A 174 9.76 17.49 -3.92
CA GLY A 174 10.14 18.49 -4.92
C GLY A 174 11.14 19.52 -4.39
N GLU A 175 11.88 19.18 -3.33
CA GLU A 175 12.81 20.06 -2.64
C GLU A 175 14.22 19.99 -3.21
N ARG A 176 15.06 20.97 -2.88
CA ARG A 176 16.48 20.94 -3.27
C ARG A 176 17.23 20.08 -2.25
N GLY A 177 18.15 19.25 -2.72
CA GLY A 177 19.03 18.45 -1.87
C GLY A 177 19.74 17.38 -2.67
N ASP A 178 20.26 16.38 -1.96
CA ASP A 178 20.70 15.15 -2.61
C ASP A 178 19.47 14.41 -3.16
N ARG A 179 19.59 13.82 -4.35
CA ARG A 179 18.54 13.01 -4.96
C ARG A 179 19.07 11.69 -5.49
N THR A 180 20.22 11.27 -4.97
CA THR A 180 20.96 10.11 -5.47
C THR A 180 20.83 8.89 -4.59
N THR A 181 20.38 9.06 -3.34
CA THR A 181 20.22 8.00 -2.35
C THR A 181 18.84 8.04 -1.71
N ALA A 182 18.26 6.87 -1.46
CA ALA A 182 17.06 6.77 -0.65
C ALA A 182 17.41 7.04 0.82
N ASP A 183 16.54 7.80 1.49
CA ASP A 183 16.71 8.28 2.86
C ASP A 183 15.39 8.33 3.63
N HIS A 184 14.28 7.89 3.00
CA HIS A 184 12.95 8.02 3.56
C HIS A 184 12.09 6.78 3.28
N ALA A 185 11.30 6.39 4.26
CA ALA A 185 10.39 5.25 4.18
C ALA A 185 8.94 5.73 4.18
N VAL A 186 8.15 5.26 3.21
CA VAL A 186 6.73 5.61 3.05
C VAL A 186 5.91 4.36 2.76
N VAL A 187 4.60 4.41 3.07
CA VAL A 187 3.67 3.32 2.73
C VAL A 187 3.03 3.62 1.38
N VAL A 188 3.14 2.68 0.43
CA VAL A 188 2.34 2.74 -0.80
C VAL A 188 0.96 2.17 -0.50
N THR A 189 -0.06 3.01 -0.57
CA THR A 189 -1.44 2.65 -0.21
C THR A 189 -2.31 2.36 -1.42
N GLY A 190 -1.88 2.80 -2.60
CA GLY A 190 -2.49 2.41 -3.86
C GLY A 190 -1.75 2.94 -5.09
N ILE A 191 -2.12 2.44 -6.26
CA ILE A 191 -1.58 2.86 -7.55
C ILE A 191 -2.67 2.91 -8.62
N ASP A 192 -2.62 3.94 -9.46
CA ASP A 192 -3.48 4.09 -10.63
C ASP A 192 -2.61 4.32 -11.87
N LEU A 193 -2.31 3.23 -12.58
CA LEU A 193 -1.48 3.25 -13.79
C LEU A 193 -2.15 3.97 -14.96
N ALA A 194 -3.48 4.05 -14.99
CA ALA A 194 -4.20 4.74 -16.06
C ALA A 194 -4.13 6.26 -15.87
N ALA A 195 -4.18 6.72 -14.62
CA ALA A 195 -3.97 8.11 -14.25
C ALA A 195 -2.48 8.49 -14.11
N GLY A 196 -1.59 7.50 -14.01
CA GLY A 196 -0.15 7.71 -13.83
C GLY A 196 0.19 8.28 -12.45
N VAL A 197 -0.46 7.79 -11.40
CA VAL A 197 -0.26 8.28 -10.02
C VAL A 197 -0.10 7.15 -9.02
N VAL A 198 0.59 7.44 -7.92
CA VAL A 198 0.76 6.58 -6.75
C VAL A 198 0.21 7.31 -5.53
N TYR A 199 -0.47 6.58 -4.65
CA TYR A 199 -1.00 7.08 -3.39
C TYR A 199 -0.12 6.63 -2.24
N LEU A 200 0.31 7.57 -1.41
CA LEU A 200 1.25 7.34 -0.32
C LEU A 200 0.65 7.76 1.02
N ASN A 201 1.09 7.09 2.08
CA ASN A 201 1.12 7.68 3.40
C ASN A 201 2.57 8.02 3.73
N ASP A 202 2.87 9.33 3.71
CA ASP A 202 4.19 9.91 3.97
C ASP A 202 4.18 10.66 5.31
N SER A 203 4.80 10.09 6.35
CA SER A 203 4.84 10.69 7.68
C SER A 203 5.73 11.94 7.77
N GLY A 204 6.56 12.21 6.76
CA GLY A 204 7.55 13.28 6.75
C GLY A 204 6.97 14.69 6.60
N ILE A 205 5.77 14.83 6.04
CA ILE A 205 5.13 16.13 5.74
C ILE A 205 3.68 16.21 6.22
N ASP A 206 3.18 17.40 6.58
CA ASP A 206 1.80 17.59 7.10
C ASP A 206 0.70 17.15 6.13
N THR A 207 1.02 17.12 4.83
CA THR A 207 0.08 16.76 3.75
C THR A 207 0.25 15.34 3.25
N GLY A 208 1.07 14.51 3.92
CA GLY A 208 1.42 13.17 3.44
C GLY A 208 0.35 12.09 3.64
N ARG A 209 -0.79 12.42 4.25
CA ARG A 209 -1.92 11.48 4.40
C ARG A 209 -2.64 11.26 3.06
N ALA A 210 -2.61 10.04 2.53
CA ALA A 210 -3.10 9.70 1.19
C ALA A 210 -2.64 10.72 0.12
N GLU A 211 -1.37 11.12 0.21
CA GLU A 211 -0.77 11.99 -0.78
C GLU A 211 -0.79 11.32 -2.15
N THR A 212 -1.02 12.11 -3.19
CA THR A 212 -0.98 11.65 -4.58
C THR A 212 0.23 12.24 -5.27
N ILE A 213 1.15 11.40 -5.72
CA ILE A 213 2.31 11.82 -6.53
C ILE A 213 2.25 11.19 -7.93
N SER A 214 2.93 11.81 -8.90
CA SER A 214 3.01 11.22 -10.23
C SER A 214 3.87 9.96 -10.21
N LEU A 215 3.51 8.98 -11.04
CA LEU A 215 4.25 7.73 -11.19
C LEU A 215 5.70 7.99 -11.59
N ASP A 216 5.97 9.00 -12.42
CA ASP A 216 7.33 9.36 -12.83
C ASP A 216 8.18 9.87 -11.65
N VAL A 217 7.61 10.69 -10.76
CA VAL A 217 8.30 11.19 -9.56
C VAL A 217 8.54 10.04 -8.59
N PHE A 218 7.54 9.18 -8.39
CA PHE A 218 7.67 7.97 -7.57
C PHE A 218 8.80 7.07 -8.08
N LEU A 219 8.79 6.71 -9.37
CA LEU A 219 9.80 5.83 -9.96
C LEU A 219 11.21 6.42 -9.91
N ALA A 220 11.36 7.72 -10.15
CA ALA A 220 12.65 8.39 -10.04
C ALA A 220 13.19 8.31 -8.61
N SER A 221 12.34 8.57 -7.62
CA SER A 221 12.71 8.51 -6.21
C SER A 221 12.97 7.08 -5.73
N TRP A 222 12.06 6.14 -6.02
CA TRP A 222 12.16 4.74 -5.64
C TRP A 222 13.33 4.01 -6.30
N SER A 223 13.78 4.45 -7.48
CA SER A 223 14.99 3.88 -8.11
C SER A 223 16.26 4.08 -7.28
N THR A 224 16.29 5.07 -6.38
CA THR A 224 17.46 5.36 -5.52
C THR A 224 17.69 4.31 -4.43
N SER A 225 16.69 3.47 -4.13
CA SER A 225 16.81 2.29 -3.24
C SER A 225 16.97 0.98 -4.02
N ASN A 226 17.15 1.02 -5.34
CA ASN A 226 17.04 -0.14 -6.22
C ASN A 226 15.66 -0.82 -6.16
N PHE A 227 14.60 -0.02 -6.14
CA PHE A 227 13.21 -0.50 -6.12
C PHE A 227 12.92 -1.40 -4.91
N GLU A 228 13.39 -0.98 -3.74
CA GLU A 228 13.22 -1.70 -2.48
C GLU A 228 11.76 -1.70 -2.00
N MET A 229 11.29 -2.85 -1.55
CA MET A 229 9.97 -3.01 -0.92
C MET A 229 10.08 -3.88 0.32
N ILE A 230 9.32 -3.51 1.36
CA ILE A 230 9.02 -4.37 2.49
C ILE A 230 7.54 -4.74 2.38
N ILE A 231 7.28 -6.03 2.18
CA ILE A 231 5.97 -6.57 1.80
C ILE A 231 5.47 -7.51 2.89
N THR A 232 4.25 -7.30 3.39
CA THR A 232 3.61 -8.23 4.33
C THR A 232 3.23 -9.54 3.66
N LEU A 233 3.29 -10.68 4.37
CA LEU A 233 3.10 -12.02 3.79
C LEU A 233 1.67 -12.58 3.87
#